data_AF-A0A3S0H0G5-F1
#
_entry.id   AF-A0A3S0H0G5-F1
#
_cell.length_a   1.000
_cell.length_b   1.000
_cell.length_c   1.000
_cell.angle_alpha   90.00
_cell.angle_beta   90.00
_cell.angle_gamma   90.00
#
_symmetry.space_group_name_H-M   'P 1'
#
loop_
_entity.id
_entity.type
_entity.pdbx_description
1 polymer ?
#
loop_
_entity_poly.entity_id
_entity_poly.type
_entity_poly.pdbx_seq_one_letter_code
_entity_poly.pdbx_strand_id
1 'polypeptide(L)'
;MEPLRQILWHLEHRRGLYMPDLGYASLAAFLTGYLLCWRDTRQDDVYQQFQTWLQVREGRHFALGWPYHILQHLAGNDEERATQQLFQLWREFLA
;
A
#
# COMPACT_ATOMS: atom_id res chain seq x y z
N MET A 1 -10.53 -4.36 -9.80
CA MET A 1 -10.29 -3.44 -8.66
C MET A 1 -11.17 -3.68 -7.45
N GLU A 2 -12.44 -4.09 -7.59
CA GLU A 2 -13.35 -4.25 -6.45
C GLU A 2 -12.84 -5.15 -5.28
N PRO A 3 -12.21 -6.31 -5.52
CA PRO A 3 -11.65 -7.11 -4.42
C PRO A 3 -10.48 -6.42 -3.68
N LEU A 4 -9.71 -5.56 -4.37
CA LEU A 4 -8.67 -4.74 -3.74
C LEU A 4 -9.29 -3.63 -2.86
N ARG A 5 -10.39 -3.01 -3.31
CA ARG A 5 -11.13 -2.04 -2.47
C ARG A 5 -11.66 -2.69 -1.21
N GLN A 6 -12.17 -3.92 -1.30
CA GLN A 6 -12.67 -4.68 -0.14
C GLN A 6 -11.56 -4.99 0.87
N ILE A 7 -10.41 -5.52 0.42
CA ILE A 7 -9.31 -5.84 1.34
C ILE A 7 -8.77 -4.57 2.02
N LEU A 8 -8.63 -3.46 1.29
CA LEU A 8 -8.19 -2.18 1.86
C LEU A 8 -9.18 -1.65 2.89
N TRP A 9 -10.48 -1.74 2.61
CA TRP A 9 -11.52 -1.33 3.57
C TRP A 9 -11.46 -2.17 4.86
N HIS A 10 -11.29 -3.50 4.73
CA HIS A 10 -11.13 -4.39 5.88
C HIS A 10 -9.87 -4.08 6.69
N LEU A 11 -8.75 -3.83 6.04
CA LEU A 11 -7.50 -3.46 6.71
C LEU A 11 -7.62 -2.12 7.44
N GLU A 12 -8.30 -1.13 6.86
CA GLU A 12 -8.47 0.19 7.49
C GLU A 12 -9.42 0.14 8.70
N HIS A 13 -10.55 -0.57 8.59
CA HIS A 13 -11.63 -0.49 9.59
C HIS A 13 -11.64 -1.66 10.58
N ARG A 14 -10.97 -2.77 10.26
CA ARG A 14 -10.99 -4.00 11.07
C ARG A 14 -9.60 -4.55 11.35
N ARG A 15 -8.55 -3.73 11.27
CA ARG A 15 -7.15 -4.15 11.52
C ARG A 15 -6.96 -5.07 12.73
N GLY A 16 -7.59 -4.75 13.87
CA GLY A 16 -7.48 -5.52 15.11
C GLY A 16 -8.07 -6.94 15.08
N LEU A 17 -8.94 -7.25 14.11
CA LEU A 17 -9.47 -8.61 13.91
C LEU A 17 -8.54 -9.49 13.07
N TYR A 18 -7.71 -8.89 12.23
CA TYR A 18 -6.84 -9.61 11.30
C TYR A 18 -5.41 -9.68 11.81
N MET A 19 -4.91 -8.64 12.49
CA MET A 19 -3.60 -8.63 13.14
C MET A 19 -3.56 -7.60 14.29
N PRO A 20 -3.39 -8.04 15.55
CA PRO A 20 -3.51 -7.17 16.72
C PRO A 20 -2.38 -6.12 16.88
N ASP A 21 -1.22 -6.31 16.24
CA ASP A 21 -0.04 -5.42 16.35
C ASP A 21 0.48 -4.96 14.97
N LEU A 22 -0.41 -4.47 14.11
CA LEU A 22 -0.07 -4.07 12.74
C LEU A 22 0.58 -2.67 12.69
N GLY A 23 1.89 -2.66 12.87
CA GLY A 23 2.74 -1.58 12.38
C GLY A 23 2.71 -1.46 10.85
N TYR A 24 3.22 -0.34 10.34
CA TYR A 24 3.24 -0.06 8.90
C TYR A 24 3.94 -1.16 8.10
N ALA A 25 5.06 -1.68 8.63
CA ALA A 25 5.86 -2.70 7.96
C ALA A 25 5.06 -3.98 7.67
N SER A 26 4.30 -4.44 8.66
CA SER A 26 3.45 -5.63 8.54
C SER A 26 2.32 -5.41 7.51
N LEU A 27 1.75 -4.20 7.47
CA LEU A 27 0.69 -3.84 6.52
C LEU A 27 1.22 -3.81 5.09
N ALA A 28 2.38 -3.19 4.90
CA ALA A 28 3.02 -3.08 3.60
C ALA A 28 3.48 -4.45 3.08
N ALA A 29 4.00 -5.32 3.96
CA ALA A 29 4.37 -6.69 3.61
C ALA A 29 3.15 -7.51 3.17
N PHE A 30 2.04 -7.44 3.93
CA PHE A 30 0.79 -8.11 3.58
C PHE A 30 0.28 -7.67 2.20
N LEU A 31 0.17 -6.35 1.97
CA LEU A 31 -0.31 -5.82 0.70
C LEU A 31 0.62 -6.18 -0.46
N THR A 32 1.93 -6.13 -0.25
CA THR A 32 2.90 -6.56 -1.27
C THR A 32 2.66 -8.02 -1.66
N GLY A 33 2.54 -8.93 -0.68
CA GLY A 33 2.25 -10.34 -0.94
C GLY A 33 0.90 -10.55 -1.64
N TYR A 34 -0.14 -9.84 -1.21
CA TYR A 34 -1.46 -9.88 -1.83
C TYR A 34 -1.42 -9.45 -3.30
N LEU A 35 -0.75 -8.34 -3.61
CA LEU A 35 -0.65 -7.81 -4.97
C LEU A 35 0.22 -8.69 -5.88
N LEU A 36 1.26 -9.34 -5.34
CA LEU A 36 2.03 -10.33 -6.09
C LEU A 36 1.18 -11.54 -6.45
N CYS A 37 0.40 -12.06 -5.51
CA CYS A 37 -0.56 -13.14 -5.79
C CYS A 37 -1.64 -12.69 -6.80
N TRP A 38 -2.10 -11.45 -6.72
CA TRP A 38 -3.03 -10.86 -7.68
C TRP A 38 -2.45 -10.84 -9.09
N ARG A 39 -1.19 -10.40 -9.25
CA ARG A 39 -0.50 -10.39 -10.54
C ARG A 39 -0.47 -11.79 -11.15
N ASP A 40 -0.09 -12.78 -10.37
CA ASP A 40 0.06 -14.15 -10.87
C ASP A 40 -1.29 -14.79 -11.23
N THR A 41 -2.36 -14.46 -10.50
CA THR A 41 -3.70 -15.04 -10.71
C THR A 41 -4.55 -14.29 -11.74
N ARG A 42 -4.38 -12.98 -11.88
CA ARG A 42 -5.22 -12.12 -12.73
C ARG A 42 -4.47 -11.48 -13.89
N GLN A 43 -3.16 -11.75 -14.02
CA GLN A 43 -2.27 -11.16 -15.02
C GLN A 43 -2.28 -9.62 -15.02
N ASP A 44 -2.49 -9.03 -13.83
CA ASP A 44 -2.66 -7.60 -13.63
C ASP A 44 -1.67 -7.11 -12.58
N ASP A 45 -0.67 -6.33 -12.98
CA ASP A 45 0.41 -5.87 -12.10
C ASP A 45 0.03 -4.58 -11.36
N VAL A 46 -0.95 -4.70 -10.46
CA VAL A 46 -1.43 -3.56 -9.66
C VAL A 46 -0.33 -3.00 -8.75
N TYR A 47 0.61 -3.84 -8.32
CA TYR A 47 1.79 -3.38 -7.58
C TYR A 47 2.60 -2.37 -8.41
N GLN A 48 2.93 -2.74 -9.65
CA GLN A 48 3.68 -1.86 -10.54
C GLN A 48 2.87 -0.63 -10.96
N GLN A 49 1.57 -0.77 -11.21
CA GLN A 49 0.69 0.35 -11.53
C GLN A 49 0.65 1.38 -10.38
N PHE A 50 0.46 0.93 -9.14
CA PHE A 50 0.48 1.80 -7.97
C PHE A 50 1.84 2.48 -7.79
N GLN A 51 2.93 1.72 -7.97
CA GLN A 51 4.28 2.27 -7.90
C GLN A 51 4.52 3.36 -8.94
N THR A 52 4.18 3.11 -10.21
CA THR A 52 4.33 4.09 -11.30
C THR A 52 3.46 5.32 -11.07
N TRP A 53 2.19 5.12 -10.65
CA TRP A 53 1.31 6.23 -10.31
C TRP A 53 1.90 7.11 -9.20
N LEU A 54 2.41 6.50 -8.12
CA LEU A 54 3.00 7.24 -7.01
C LEU A 54 4.26 8.01 -7.43
N GLN A 55 5.11 7.42 -8.27
CA GLN A 55 6.28 8.11 -8.81
C GLN A 55 5.91 9.35 -9.64
N VAL A 56 4.85 9.25 -10.45
CA VAL A 56 4.33 10.38 -11.23
C VAL A 56 3.76 11.47 -10.31
N ARG A 57 2.95 11.07 -9.31
CA ARG A 57 2.36 12.00 -8.32
C ARG A 57 3.43 12.79 -7.56
N GLU A 58 4.48 12.11 -7.11
CA GLU A 58 5.56 12.72 -6.33
C GLU A 58 6.62 13.44 -7.20
N GLY A 59 6.52 13.32 -8.53
CA GLY A 59 7.53 13.84 -9.46
C GLY A 59 8.93 13.25 -9.23
N ARG A 60 9.00 12.03 -8.69
CA ARG A 60 10.25 11.39 -8.25
C ARG A 60 10.23 9.89 -8.54
N HIS A 61 11.33 9.39 -9.07
CA HIS A 61 11.56 7.95 -9.19
C HIS A 61 12.18 7.40 -7.90
N PHE A 62 11.71 6.25 -7.43
CA PHE A 62 12.28 5.56 -6.26
C PHE A 62 12.48 4.06 -6.58
N ALA A 63 13.65 3.54 -6.24
CA ALA A 63 14.09 2.19 -6.60
C ALA A 63 13.70 1.11 -5.57
N LEU A 64 13.53 1.49 -4.29
CA LEU A 64 13.26 0.58 -3.18
C LEU A 64 11.76 0.24 -3.01
N GLY A 65 10.94 0.61 -3.99
CA GLY A 65 9.50 0.39 -3.98
C GLY A 65 8.70 1.38 -3.11
N TRP A 66 7.39 1.37 -3.32
CA TRP A 66 6.48 2.25 -2.59
C TRP A 66 6.49 2.03 -1.07
N PRO A 67 6.70 0.80 -0.51
CA PRO A 67 6.70 0.62 0.94
C PRO A 67 7.78 1.45 1.63
N TYR A 68 9.00 1.40 1.08
CA TYR A 68 10.12 2.16 1.60
C TYR A 68 9.90 3.66 1.43
N HIS A 69 9.39 4.07 0.26
CA HIS A 69 9.19 5.47 -0.05
C HIS A 69 8.21 6.15 0.91
N ILE A 70 7.06 5.53 1.17
CA ILE A 70 6.05 6.09 2.08
C ILE A 70 6.62 6.24 3.49
N LEU A 71 7.29 5.22 4.04
CA LEU A 71 7.83 5.27 5.40
C LEU A 71 8.92 6.34 5.55
N GLN A 72 9.91 6.33 4.65
CA GLN A 72 11.09 7.18 4.80
C GLN A 72 10.82 8.62 4.37
N HIS A 73 10.13 8.82 3.24
CA HIS A 73 10.03 10.13 2.61
C HIS A 73 8.70 10.84 2.88
N LEU A 74 7.58 10.13 2.99
CA LEU A 74 6.28 10.74 3.23
C LEU A 74 5.93 10.82 4.73
N ALA A 75 6.42 9.86 5.52
CA ALA A 75 6.12 9.74 6.93
C ALA A 75 7.29 10.07 7.86
N GLY A 76 8.53 10.13 7.37
CA GLY A 76 9.69 10.47 8.18
C GLY A 76 10.01 9.43 9.26
N ASN A 77 9.91 8.13 8.94
CA ASN A 77 10.08 6.99 9.84
C ASN A 77 9.00 6.82 10.92
N ASP A 78 7.90 7.57 10.84
CA ASP A 78 6.74 7.37 11.71
C ASP A 78 5.78 6.34 11.10
N GLU A 79 5.62 5.19 11.75
CA GLU A 79 4.78 4.10 11.25
C GLU A 79 3.28 4.43 11.27
N GLU A 80 2.80 5.20 12.25
CA GLU A 80 1.39 5.57 12.32
C GLU A 80 1.06 6.51 11.15
N ARG A 81 1.90 7.52 10.95
CA ARG A 81 1.78 8.43 9.81
C ARG A 81 1.93 7.69 8.48
N ALA A 82 2.85 6.74 8.36
CA ALA A 82 3.02 5.93 7.15
C ALA A 82 1.77 5.10 6.85
N THR A 83 1.12 4.54 7.88
CA THR A 83 -0.13 3.79 7.74
C THR A 83 -1.27 4.69 7.24
N GLN A 84 -1.41 5.89 7.81
CA GLN A 84 -2.43 6.86 7.35
C GLN A 84 -2.18 7.28 5.90
N GLN A 85 -0.93 7.57 5.55
CA GLN A 85 -0.52 7.92 4.19
C GLN A 85 -0.81 6.79 3.20
N LEU A 86 -0.51 5.54 3.57
CA LEU A 86 -0.77 4.39 2.72
C LEU A 86 -2.25 4.28 2.33
N PHE A 87 -3.17 4.35 3.28
CA PHE A 87 -4.60 4.27 2.97
C PHE A 87 -5.10 5.49 2.18
N GLN A 88 -4.60 6.68 2.47
CA GLN A 88 -4.91 7.87 1.66
C GLN A 88 -4.46 7.68 0.21
N LEU A 89 -3.22 7.26 -0.02
CA LEU A 89 -2.66 7.04 -1.35
C LEU A 89 -3.43 5.97 -2.12
N TRP A 90 -3.82 4.88 -1.46
CA TRP A 90 -4.66 3.86 -2.09
C TRP A 90 -6.06 4.40 -2.42
N ARG A 91 -6.67 5.24 -1.59
CA ARG A 91 -7.95 5.88 -1.94
C ARG A 91 -7.81 6.78 -3.16
N GLU A 92 -6.75 7.56 -3.24
CA GLU A 92 -6.48 8.45 -4.39
C GLU A 92 -6.22 7.65 -5.66
N PHE A 93 -5.41 6.58 -5.59
CA PHE A 93 -5.10 5.72 -6.73
C PHE A 93 -6.34 4.99 -7.26
N LEU A 94 -7.25 4.60 -6.36
CA LEU A 94 -8.44 3.85 -6.71
C LEU A 94 -9.62 4.74 -7.10
N ALA A 95 -9.54 6.06 -6.94
CA ALA A 95 -10.62 7.00 -7.28
C ALA A 95 -10.91 7.00 -8.80
#